data_AF-A0A1H9I8B7-F1
#
_entry.id   AF-A0A1H9I8B7-F1
#
_cell.length_a   1.000
_cell.length_b   1.000
_cell.length_c   1.000
_cell.angle_alpha   90.00
_cell.angle_beta   90.00
_cell.angle_gamma   90.00
#
_symmetry.space_group_name_H-M   'P 1'
#
loop_
_entity.id
_entity.type
_entity.pdbx_description
1 polymer ?
#
loop_
_entity_poly.entity_id
_entity_poly.type
_entity_poly.pdbx_seq_one_letter_code
_entity_poly.pdbx_strand_id
1 'polypeptide(L)'
;MRRRLALLIATPLLALAGTASAKSTDRCSPATAKPTDIETIQSQYRDWAGQCVRVRGIGVDRHVYADRQALTEQTPPFGAGARRSILLLPNRETSRRQIQQPATLEVTGRVGSCQDAHDAVAEMQAAAQNDFIMVSGYCHTSLATYISPSHIRVIDPTRPMRLTEAEVPPEQRDIMDAPTDWPALPAMRDAAHALFNALAQRDQNAFVRLSEPYYDSPPWAKEARQNFARLTARKAAFAHVPPDTQQERTFTERLTPEEGTPSDLLLCRCKTSDCTGKWPALRRDADNLPERPYLCVAANNYLLGPGKATVIQATAPLAKDGFAEPSTP
;
A
#
# COMPACT_ATOMS: atom_id res chain seq x y z
N MET A 1 -22.96 -53.32 -66.25
CA MET A 1 -24.15 -53.01 -65.43
C MET A 1 -23.72 -52.28 -64.17
N ARG A 2 -24.41 -51.18 -63.83
CA ARG A 2 -24.42 -50.41 -62.56
C ARG A 2 -23.13 -49.65 -62.21
N ARG A 3 -23.01 -48.36 -62.58
CA ARG A 3 -23.61 -47.11 -62.05
C ARG A 3 -22.75 -46.45 -60.96
N ARG A 4 -22.31 -45.24 -61.29
CA ARG A 4 -21.66 -44.20 -60.49
C ARG A 4 -22.36 -43.95 -59.15
N LEU A 5 -21.61 -43.55 -58.12
CA LEU A 5 -21.99 -42.44 -57.26
C LEU A 5 -20.74 -41.74 -56.73
N ALA A 6 -20.52 -40.51 -57.20
CA ALA A 6 -19.64 -39.54 -56.58
C ALA A 6 -20.39 -38.92 -55.40
N LEU A 7 -19.74 -38.79 -54.24
CA LEU A 7 -20.23 -37.96 -53.15
C LEU A 7 -19.23 -36.85 -52.90
N LEU A 8 -19.52 -35.69 -53.47
CA LEU A 8 -18.96 -34.40 -53.07
C LEU A 8 -19.51 -34.08 -51.68
N ILE A 9 -18.64 -34.04 -50.67
CA ILE A 9 -18.96 -33.36 -49.41
C ILE A 9 -18.26 -32.00 -49.48
N ALA A 10 -19.03 -31.00 -49.89
CA ALA A 10 -18.70 -29.59 -49.70
C ALA A 10 -19.08 -29.23 -48.27
N THR A 11 -18.10 -29.18 -47.36
CA THR A 11 -18.29 -28.68 -46.01
C THR A 11 -18.18 -27.14 -46.03
N PRO A 12 -19.17 -26.40 -45.53
CA PRO A 12 -19.13 -24.95 -45.53
C PRO A 12 -18.04 -24.47 -44.56
N LEU A 13 -17.17 -23.60 -45.07
CA LEU A 13 -16.31 -22.73 -44.28
C LEU A 13 -17.18 -21.91 -43.32
N LEU A 14 -17.36 -22.39 -42.10
CA LEU A 14 -17.74 -21.56 -40.97
C LEU A 14 -16.55 -20.64 -40.67
N ALA A 15 -16.55 -19.48 -41.31
CA ALA A 15 -15.80 -18.33 -40.87
C ALA A 15 -16.35 -17.90 -39.51
N LEU A 16 -15.89 -18.55 -38.44
CA LEU A 16 -15.79 -17.91 -37.14
C LEU A 16 -14.74 -16.81 -37.30
N ALA A 17 -15.20 -15.67 -37.82
CA ALA A 17 -14.61 -14.38 -37.49
C ALA A 17 -14.84 -14.20 -35.99
N GLY A 18 -14.03 -14.89 -35.18
CA GLY A 18 -13.74 -14.44 -33.85
C GLY A 18 -13.31 -13.00 -34.00
N THR A 19 -14.06 -12.10 -33.39
CA THR A 19 -13.65 -10.73 -33.15
C THR A 19 -12.38 -10.79 -32.30
N ALA A 20 -11.26 -11.11 -32.94
CA ALA A 20 -9.95 -10.78 -32.46
C ALA A 20 -10.01 -9.26 -32.29
N SER A 21 -10.21 -8.83 -31.04
CA SER A 21 -10.09 -7.45 -30.63
C SER A 21 -8.82 -6.94 -31.26
N ALA A 22 -8.96 -6.12 -32.30
CA ALA A 22 -7.83 -5.61 -33.05
C ALA A 22 -6.96 -4.93 -32.00
N LYS A 23 -5.79 -5.52 -31.71
CA LYS A 23 -4.76 -4.89 -30.88
C LYS A 23 -4.43 -3.60 -31.61
N SER A 24 -5.09 -2.51 -31.23
CA SER A 24 -4.79 -1.17 -31.74
C SER A 24 -3.30 -0.98 -31.54
N THR A 25 -2.58 -0.97 -32.66
CA THR A 25 -1.15 -0.70 -32.77
C THR A 25 -0.83 0.74 -32.40
N ASP A 26 -1.84 1.56 -32.10
CA ASP A 26 -1.62 2.92 -31.65
C ASP A 26 -0.94 2.88 -30.29
N ARG A 27 0.23 3.50 -30.26
CA ARG A 27 1.02 3.70 -29.06
C ARG A 27 0.16 4.47 -28.06
N CYS A 28 -0.01 3.92 -26.86
CA CYS A 28 -0.78 4.59 -25.83
C CYS A 28 -0.04 5.86 -25.39
N SER A 29 -0.67 7.01 -25.61
CA SER A 29 -0.09 8.34 -25.40
C SER A 29 -1.14 9.31 -24.85
N PRO A 30 -0.73 10.43 -24.21
CA PRO A 30 -1.71 11.41 -23.72
C PRO A 30 -2.66 11.96 -24.79
N ALA A 31 -2.27 11.94 -26.06
CA ALA A 31 -3.07 12.41 -27.19
C ALA A 31 -4.13 11.39 -27.66
N THR A 32 -3.87 10.10 -27.47
CA THR A 32 -4.75 9.00 -27.91
C THR A 32 -5.55 8.37 -26.77
N ALA A 33 -5.23 8.73 -25.53
CA ALA A 33 -5.87 8.19 -24.34
C ALA A 33 -7.28 8.75 -24.11
N LYS A 34 -8.22 7.86 -23.83
CA LYS A 34 -9.59 8.23 -23.45
C LYS A 34 -9.60 8.74 -22.01
N PRO A 35 -10.10 9.96 -21.73
CA PRO A 35 -10.28 10.41 -20.35
C PRO A 35 -11.35 9.57 -19.66
N THR A 36 -11.08 9.14 -18.44
CA THR A 36 -12.02 8.40 -17.58
C THR A 36 -11.59 8.53 -16.11
N ASP A 37 -12.38 7.99 -15.19
CA ASP A 37 -12.07 7.93 -13.76
C ASP A 37 -11.84 6.48 -13.29
N ILE A 38 -11.34 6.35 -12.06
CA ILE A 38 -10.96 5.05 -11.49
C ILE A 38 -12.21 4.20 -11.24
N GLU A 39 -13.25 4.80 -10.67
CA GLU A 39 -14.51 4.13 -10.36
C GLU A 39 -15.19 3.53 -11.60
N THR A 40 -15.16 4.23 -12.74
CA THR A 40 -15.68 3.75 -14.01
C THR A 40 -14.87 2.56 -14.53
N ILE A 41 -13.53 2.62 -14.47
CA ILE A 41 -12.68 1.47 -14.84
C ILE A 41 -12.99 0.26 -13.96
N GLN A 42 -13.11 0.46 -12.64
CA GLN A 42 -13.32 -0.65 -11.70
C GLN A 42 -14.70 -1.27 -11.85
N SER A 43 -15.75 -0.46 -12.02
CA SER A 43 -17.13 -0.94 -12.18
C SER A 43 -17.42 -1.58 -13.54
N GLN A 44 -16.67 -1.20 -14.58
CA GLN A 44 -16.89 -1.65 -15.96
C GLN A 44 -15.61 -2.25 -16.58
N TYR A 45 -14.84 -3.00 -15.78
CA TYR A 45 -13.50 -3.48 -16.19
C TYR A 45 -13.48 -4.10 -17.59
N ARG A 46 -14.46 -4.94 -17.93
CA ARG A 46 -14.52 -5.63 -19.24
C ARG A 46 -14.56 -4.67 -20.43
N ASP A 47 -15.17 -3.49 -20.29
CA ASP A 47 -15.24 -2.49 -21.36
C ASP A 47 -13.93 -1.69 -21.49
N TRP A 48 -13.16 -1.61 -20.40
CA TRP A 48 -11.92 -0.86 -20.31
C TRP A 48 -10.65 -1.70 -20.48
N ALA A 49 -10.74 -3.02 -20.36
CA ALA A 49 -9.61 -3.94 -20.47
C ALA A 49 -8.81 -3.68 -21.76
N GLY A 50 -7.50 -3.43 -21.60
CA GLY A 50 -6.58 -3.13 -22.70
C GLY A 50 -6.70 -1.73 -23.33
N GLN A 51 -7.72 -0.95 -23.01
CA GLN A 51 -7.92 0.41 -23.53
C GLN A 51 -6.80 1.34 -23.04
N CYS A 52 -6.42 2.31 -23.88
CA CYS A 52 -5.53 3.39 -23.48
C CYS A 52 -6.36 4.49 -22.79
N VAL A 53 -6.10 4.71 -21.50
CA VAL A 53 -6.86 5.63 -20.65
C VAL A 53 -5.98 6.72 -20.08
N ARG A 54 -6.61 7.84 -19.72
CA ARG A 54 -6.01 8.91 -18.93
C ARG A 54 -6.88 9.16 -17.70
N VAL A 55 -6.32 8.88 -16.52
CA VAL A 55 -6.98 9.04 -15.22
C VAL A 55 -6.27 10.11 -14.38
N ARG A 56 -7.00 10.73 -13.46
CA ARG A 56 -6.46 11.64 -12.46
C ARG A 56 -6.77 11.13 -11.06
N GLY A 57 -5.90 11.45 -10.11
CA GLY A 57 -6.09 11.10 -8.71
C GLY A 57 -4.87 11.40 -7.87
N ILE A 58 -4.91 10.99 -6.61
CA ILE A 58 -3.80 11.14 -5.67
C ILE A 58 -2.87 9.94 -5.82
N GLY A 59 -1.65 10.20 -6.26
CA GLY A 59 -0.60 9.19 -6.34
C GLY A 59 0.05 8.96 -4.98
N VAL A 60 0.04 7.72 -4.52
CA VAL A 60 0.69 7.30 -3.29
C VAL A 60 1.34 5.94 -3.53
N ASP A 61 2.64 5.84 -3.26
CA ASP A 61 3.46 4.66 -3.55
C ASP A 61 3.30 4.18 -5.00
N ARG A 62 2.56 3.08 -5.20
CA ARG A 62 2.25 2.47 -6.50
C ARG A 62 0.77 2.52 -6.84
N HIS A 63 -0.02 3.32 -6.14
CA HIS A 63 -1.45 3.43 -6.37
C HIS A 63 -1.83 4.85 -6.79
N VAL A 64 -2.93 4.95 -7.52
CA VAL A 64 -3.66 6.20 -7.71
C VAL A 64 -5.01 6.02 -7.04
N TYR A 65 -5.32 6.92 -6.12
CA TYR A 65 -6.59 7.00 -5.41
C TYR A 65 -7.46 8.07 -6.05
N ALA A 66 -8.76 7.83 -6.20
CA ALA A 66 -9.68 8.79 -6.82
C ALA A 66 -9.70 10.13 -6.06
N ASP A 67 -9.67 10.07 -4.74
CA ASP A 67 -9.56 11.21 -3.84
C ASP A 67 -8.96 10.81 -2.49
N ARG A 68 -8.99 11.71 -1.50
CA ARG A 68 -8.50 11.42 -0.14
C ARG A 68 -9.33 10.35 0.56
N GLN A 69 -10.65 10.34 0.37
CA GLN A 69 -11.54 9.38 1.04
C GLN A 69 -11.33 7.96 0.52
N ALA A 70 -10.86 7.78 -0.72
CA ALA A 70 -10.46 6.49 -1.24
C ALA A 70 -9.30 5.83 -0.45
N LEU A 71 -8.57 6.57 0.39
CA LEU A 71 -7.53 6.02 1.27
C LEU A 71 -8.09 5.18 2.43
N THR A 72 -9.36 5.36 2.77
CA THR A 72 -10.04 4.59 3.84
C THR A 72 -10.66 3.30 3.32
N GLU A 73 -10.57 3.05 2.00
CA GLU A 73 -11.15 1.88 1.38
C GLU A 73 -10.39 0.62 1.81
N GLN A 74 -11.04 -0.22 2.60
CA GLN A 74 -10.55 -1.55 2.91
C GLN A 74 -10.57 -2.39 1.64
N THR A 75 -9.38 -2.69 1.13
CA THR A 75 -9.22 -3.56 -0.01
C THR A 75 -8.87 -4.96 0.50
N PRO A 76 -9.55 -6.02 0.04
CA PRO A 76 -9.17 -7.39 0.34
C PRO A 76 -7.68 -7.66 0.11
N PRO A 77 -7.12 -8.70 0.77
CA PRO A 77 -5.77 -9.16 0.49
C PRO A 77 -5.52 -9.28 -1.02
N PHE A 78 -4.34 -8.87 -1.47
CA PHE A 78 -3.93 -8.85 -2.88
C PHE A 78 -4.61 -7.80 -3.78
N GLY A 79 -5.55 -7.01 -3.26
CA GLY A 79 -6.11 -5.84 -3.95
C GLY A 79 -7.31 -6.13 -4.86
N ALA A 80 -7.89 -7.33 -4.79
CA ALA A 80 -9.10 -7.67 -5.55
C ALA A 80 -10.29 -6.83 -5.07
N GLY A 81 -11.06 -6.24 -5.99
CA GLY A 81 -12.31 -5.55 -5.65
C GLY A 81 -12.18 -4.10 -5.18
N ALA A 82 -11.00 -3.49 -5.29
CA ALA A 82 -10.83 -2.03 -5.10
C ALA A 82 -11.78 -1.25 -6.03
N ARG A 83 -12.48 -0.26 -5.49
CA ARG A 83 -13.46 0.57 -6.23
C ARG A 83 -12.90 1.93 -6.57
N ARG A 84 -12.12 2.54 -5.68
CA ARG A 84 -11.67 3.93 -5.79
C ARG A 84 -10.15 4.09 -5.80
N SER A 85 -9.42 2.99 -5.92
CA SER A 85 -7.99 2.99 -6.15
C SER A 85 -7.65 2.08 -7.34
N ILE A 86 -6.52 2.37 -7.99
CA ILE A 86 -5.99 1.54 -9.07
C ILE A 86 -4.48 1.44 -8.94
N LEU A 87 -3.94 0.25 -9.19
CA LEU A 87 -2.51 -0.01 -9.13
C LEU A 87 -1.80 0.57 -10.37
N LEU A 88 -0.58 1.07 -10.18
CA LEU A 88 0.37 1.37 -11.25
C LEU A 88 1.34 0.20 -11.42
N LEU A 89 1.24 -0.51 -12.55
CA LEU A 89 2.10 -1.65 -12.82
C LEU A 89 3.57 -1.19 -12.91
N PRO A 90 4.49 -1.82 -12.16
CA PRO A 90 5.90 -1.43 -12.17
C PRO A 90 6.50 -1.51 -13.57
N ASN A 91 7.06 -0.39 -14.04
CA ASN A 91 7.79 -0.32 -15.30
C ASN A 91 8.84 0.80 -15.25
N ARG A 92 9.42 1.15 -16.40
CA ARG A 92 10.43 2.22 -16.50
C ARG A 92 9.90 3.58 -16.00
N GLU A 93 8.65 3.91 -16.27
CA GLU A 93 8.05 5.19 -15.88
C GLU A 93 7.80 5.26 -14.38
N THR A 94 7.24 4.21 -13.76
CA THR A 94 7.10 4.16 -12.30
C THR A 94 8.46 4.09 -11.59
N SER A 95 9.47 3.48 -12.21
CA SER A 95 10.82 3.40 -11.62
C SER A 95 11.54 4.74 -11.67
N ARG A 96 11.36 5.52 -12.75
CA ARG A 96 11.90 6.88 -12.89
C ARG A 96 11.23 7.89 -11.96
N ARG A 97 9.94 7.68 -11.67
CA ARG A 97 9.16 8.52 -10.78
C ARG A 97 8.84 7.74 -9.52
N GLN A 98 9.84 7.55 -8.66
CA GLN A 98 9.57 7.29 -7.26
C GLN A 98 8.87 8.54 -6.72
N ILE A 99 7.54 8.50 -6.67
CA ILE A 99 6.74 9.55 -6.07
C ILE A 99 6.93 9.39 -4.57
N GLN A 100 7.96 10.05 -4.05
CA GLN A 100 8.34 9.95 -2.65
C GLN A 100 7.32 10.64 -1.72
N GLN A 101 6.43 11.46 -2.26
CA GLN A 101 5.40 12.15 -1.48
C GLN A 101 4.06 12.12 -2.21
N PRO A 102 2.93 11.99 -1.48
CA PRO A 102 1.60 12.09 -2.06
C PRO A 102 1.44 13.36 -2.88
N ALA A 103 0.92 13.22 -4.10
CA ALA A 103 0.71 14.33 -5.02
C ALA A 103 -0.46 14.05 -5.95
N THR A 104 -1.06 15.08 -6.54
CA THR A 104 -2.09 14.89 -7.56
C THR A 104 -1.42 14.56 -8.89
N LEU A 105 -1.80 13.43 -9.47
CA LEU A 105 -1.26 12.91 -10.71
C LEU A 105 -2.30 12.85 -11.82
N GLU A 106 -1.80 12.85 -13.04
CA GLU A 106 -2.50 12.36 -14.22
C GLU A 106 -1.67 11.21 -14.81
N VAL A 107 -2.28 10.05 -14.91
CA VAL A 107 -1.64 8.84 -15.43
C VAL A 107 -2.27 8.47 -16.75
N THR A 108 -1.43 8.27 -17.76
CA THR A 108 -1.83 7.69 -19.04
C THR A 108 -1.23 6.30 -19.16
N GLY A 109 -2.03 5.31 -19.54
CA GLY A 109 -1.58 3.95 -19.69
C GLY A 109 -2.67 3.00 -20.16
N ARG A 110 -2.34 1.71 -20.26
CA ARG A 110 -3.31 0.67 -20.62
C ARG A 110 -3.85 0.00 -19.37
N VAL A 111 -5.16 -0.20 -19.32
CA VAL A 111 -5.82 -0.95 -18.24
C VAL A 111 -5.53 -2.44 -18.39
N GLY A 112 -5.26 -3.12 -17.28
CA GLY A 112 -5.18 -4.57 -17.21
C GLY A 112 -5.59 -5.07 -15.83
N SER A 113 -5.53 -6.37 -15.62
CA SER A 113 -5.87 -7.01 -14.35
C SER A 113 -4.88 -8.12 -14.03
N CYS A 114 -4.41 -8.15 -12.79
CA CYS A 114 -3.64 -9.28 -12.32
C CYS A 114 -4.52 -10.54 -12.18
N GLN A 115 -5.82 -10.40 -11.87
CA GLN A 115 -6.76 -11.53 -11.85
C GLN A 115 -6.81 -12.22 -13.22
N ASP A 116 -6.94 -11.47 -14.32
CA ASP A 116 -6.96 -12.07 -15.67
C ASP A 116 -5.65 -12.84 -15.98
N ALA A 117 -4.51 -12.42 -15.41
CA ALA A 117 -3.24 -13.14 -15.56
C ALA A 117 -3.22 -14.46 -14.78
N HIS A 118 -3.80 -14.48 -13.57
CA HIS A 118 -3.97 -15.72 -12.78
C HIS A 118 -4.95 -16.68 -13.45
N ASP A 119 -6.07 -16.18 -13.96
CA ASP A 119 -7.07 -16.98 -14.67
C ASP A 119 -6.45 -17.65 -15.91
N ALA A 120 -5.68 -16.89 -16.70
CA ALA A 120 -4.98 -17.43 -17.86
C ALA A 120 -3.94 -18.51 -17.48
N VAL A 121 -3.19 -18.31 -16.39
CA VAL A 121 -2.24 -19.32 -15.89
C VAL A 121 -2.96 -20.57 -15.40
N ALA A 122 -4.10 -20.44 -14.73
CA ALA A 122 -4.91 -21.57 -14.29
C ALA A 122 -5.43 -22.40 -15.48
N GLU A 123 -5.87 -21.74 -16.55
CA GLU A 123 -6.26 -22.41 -17.81
C GLU A 123 -5.09 -23.16 -18.47
N MET A 124 -3.90 -22.52 -18.53
CA MET A 124 -2.69 -23.16 -19.07
C MET A 124 -2.26 -24.36 -18.24
N GLN A 125 -2.29 -24.24 -16.91
CA GLN A 125 -1.93 -25.30 -15.99
C GLN A 125 -2.85 -26.52 -16.10
N ALA A 126 -4.15 -26.30 -16.35
CA ALA A 126 -5.10 -27.37 -16.61
C ALA A 126 -4.80 -28.14 -17.91
N ALA A 127 -4.23 -27.47 -18.91
CA ALA A 127 -3.83 -28.06 -20.18
C ALA A 127 -2.44 -28.73 -20.15
N ALA A 128 -1.56 -28.35 -19.20
CA ALA A 128 -0.19 -28.83 -19.08
C ALA A 128 0.07 -29.45 -17.69
N GLN A 129 -0.52 -30.62 -17.43
CA GLN A 129 -0.53 -31.27 -16.10
C GLN A 129 0.85 -31.60 -15.51
N ASN A 130 1.91 -31.63 -16.32
CA ASN A 130 3.28 -31.95 -15.88
C ASN A 130 4.20 -30.72 -15.77
N ASP A 131 3.72 -29.54 -16.17
CA ASP A 131 4.49 -28.30 -16.09
C ASP A 131 4.08 -27.52 -14.84
N PHE A 132 4.99 -26.73 -14.28
CA PHE A 132 4.66 -25.75 -13.24
C PHE A 132 4.60 -24.36 -13.86
N ILE A 133 3.39 -23.83 -14.03
CA ILE A 133 3.15 -22.52 -14.63
C ILE A 133 2.71 -21.57 -13.52
N MET A 134 3.38 -20.43 -13.41
CA MET A 134 3.08 -19.42 -12.40
C MET A 134 3.03 -18.02 -12.99
N VAL A 135 2.17 -17.17 -12.42
CA VAL A 135 2.24 -15.73 -12.65
C VAL A 135 3.52 -15.19 -12.02
N SER A 136 4.29 -14.42 -12.79
CA SER A 136 5.54 -13.80 -12.34
C SER A 136 5.40 -12.28 -12.23
N GLY A 137 6.42 -11.62 -11.66
CA GLY A 137 6.43 -10.18 -11.47
C GLY A 137 5.44 -9.72 -10.39
N TYR A 138 4.94 -8.48 -10.51
CA TYR A 138 4.08 -7.89 -9.48
C TYR A 138 2.75 -8.64 -9.31
N CYS A 139 2.17 -9.14 -10.41
CA CYS A 139 0.92 -9.90 -10.35
C CYS A 139 1.07 -11.24 -9.62
N HIS A 140 2.28 -11.71 -9.33
CA HIS A 140 2.47 -12.91 -8.51
C HIS A 140 1.80 -12.79 -7.12
N THR A 141 1.76 -11.58 -6.56
CA THR A 141 1.21 -11.29 -5.23
C THR A 141 0.10 -10.24 -5.28
N SER A 142 -0.63 -10.15 -6.38
CA SER A 142 -1.73 -9.19 -6.53
C SER A 142 -2.81 -9.73 -7.44
N LEU A 143 -4.05 -9.35 -7.18
CA LEU A 143 -5.24 -9.60 -8.01
C LEU A 143 -5.88 -8.28 -8.47
N ALA A 144 -5.22 -7.15 -8.25
CA ALA A 144 -5.77 -5.83 -8.52
C ALA A 144 -5.89 -5.54 -10.02
N THR A 145 -6.88 -4.71 -10.36
CA THR A 145 -6.88 -3.94 -11.61
C THR A 145 -5.73 -2.95 -11.58
N TYR A 146 -5.06 -2.78 -12.72
CA TYR A 146 -3.91 -1.90 -12.84
C TYR A 146 -3.94 -1.06 -14.11
N ILE A 147 -3.16 0.03 -14.11
CA ILE A 147 -2.74 0.75 -15.29
C ILE A 147 -1.26 0.45 -15.52
N SER A 148 -0.90 0.01 -16.72
CA SER A 148 0.50 -0.03 -17.17
C SER A 148 0.85 1.33 -17.78
N PRO A 149 1.56 2.21 -17.04
CA PRO A 149 1.68 3.61 -17.41
C PRO A 149 2.63 3.79 -18.59
N SER A 150 2.24 4.57 -19.59
CA SER A 150 3.13 5.09 -20.62
C SER A 150 3.57 6.53 -20.34
N HIS A 151 2.83 7.26 -19.51
CA HIS A 151 3.16 8.60 -19.07
C HIS A 151 2.55 8.88 -17.69
N ILE A 152 3.31 9.53 -16.80
CA ILE A 152 2.83 10.01 -15.51
C ILE A 152 3.19 11.50 -15.42
N ARG A 153 2.19 12.34 -15.14
CA ARG A 153 2.37 13.79 -14.95
C ARG A 153 1.95 14.16 -13.53
N VAL A 154 2.80 14.88 -12.82
CA VAL A 154 2.40 15.56 -11.58
C VAL A 154 1.62 16.81 -11.98
N ILE A 155 0.37 16.89 -11.55
CA ILE A 155 -0.54 18.02 -11.82
C ILE A 155 -0.38 19.07 -10.75
N ASP A 156 -0.40 18.63 -9.50
CA ASP A 156 -0.19 19.45 -8.33
C ASP A 156 0.83 18.73 -7.43
N PRO A 157 2.05 19.30 -7.27
CA PRO A 157 3.05 18.75 -6.37
C PRO A 157 2.76 19.05 -4.90
N THR A 158 1.75 19.87 -4.61
CA THR A 158 1.33 20.16 -3.23
C THR A 158 0.83 18.86 -2.60
N ARG A 159 1.40 18.55 -1.44
CA ARG A 159 1.01 17.38 -0.67
C ARG A 159 -0.45 17.52 -0.22
N PRO A 160 -1.35 16.60 -0.62
CA PRO A 160 -2.73 16.63 -0.15
C PRO A 160 -2.77 16.52 1.37
N MET A 161 -3.79 17.11 1.99
CA MET A 161 -4.01 16.98 3.43
C MET A 161 -4.37 15.54 3.79
N ARG A 162 -3.92 15.07 4.95
CA ARG A 162 -4.40 13.79 5.49
C ARG A 162 -5.86 13.90 5.89
N LEU A 163 -6.48 12.76 6.15
CA LEU A 163 -7.77 12.74 6.81
C LEU A 163 -7.59 12.95 8.31
N THR A 164 -8.48 13.73 8.90
CA THR A 164 -8.59 13.87 10.36
C THR A 164 -9.38 12.71 10.96
N GLU A 165 -9.26 12.53 12.26
CA GLU A 165 -10.06 11.53 12.99
C GLU A 165 -11.57 11.80 12.84
N ALA A 166 -11.97 13.08 12.76
CA ALA A 166 -13.37 13.47 12.57
C ALA A 166 -13.89 13.21 11.14
N GLU A 167 -13.03 13.20 10.13
CA GLU A 167 -13.40 12.92 8.74
C GLU A 167 -13.57 11.42 8.46
N VAL A 168 -13.01 10.53 9.29
CA VAL A 168 -13.03 9.07 9.08
C VAL A 168 -13.85 8.38 10.18
N PRO A 169 -15.02 7.82 9.83
CA PRO A 169 -15.79 7.01 10.76
C PRO A 169 -14.95 5.85 11.34
N PRO A 170 -15.09 5.50 12.63
CA PRO A 170 -14.27 4.46 13.27
C PRO A 170 -14.21 3.13 12.50
N GLU A 171 -15.28 2.73 11.84
CA GLU A 171 -15.40 1.51 11.04
C GLU A 171 -14.60 1.55 9.73
N GLN A 172 -14.26 2.73 9.23
CA GLN A 172 -13.46 2.92 8.00
C GLN A 172 -11.97 3.16 8.26
N ARG A 173 -11.57 3.26 9.54
CA ARG A 173 -10.15 3.39 9.91
C ARG A 173 -9.46 2.05 9.80
N ASP A 174 -8.27 2.03 9.21
CA ASP A 174 -7.39 0.85 9.15
C ASP A 174 -6.66 0.59 10.49
N ILE A 175 -6.82 1.51 11.45
CA ILE A 175 -6.36 1.40 12.83
C ILE A 175 -7.52 1.61 13.80
N MET A 176 -7.45 0.93 14.94
CA MET A 176 -8.39 1.07 16.05
C MET A 176 -7.66 1.16 17.38
N ASP A 177 -8.36 1.55 18.44
CA ASP A 177 -7.80 1.47 19.80
C ASP A 177 -7.41 0.02 20.14
N ALA A 178 -6.23 -0.15 20.72
CA ALA A 178 -5.75 -1.48 21.11
C ALA A 178 -6.67 -2.09 22.19
N PRO A 179 -7.19 -3.33 21.98
CA PRO A 179 -8.04 -4.01 22.95
C PRO A 179 -7.31 -4.18 24.29
N THR A 180 -7.96 -3.87 25.40
CA THR A 180 -7.35 -3.91 26.73
C THR A 180 -7.04 -5.33 27.22
N ASP A 181 -7.71 -6.33 26.65
CA ASP A 181 -7.54 -7.76 26.92
C ASP A 181 -6.53 -8.44 25.99
N TRP A 182 -5.89 -7.71 25.06
CA TRP A 182 -4.86 -8.24 24.18
C TRP A 182 -3.62 -8.70 24.97
N PRO A 183 -3.29 -10.00 25.03
CA PRO A 183 -2.26 -10.50 25.95
C PRO A 183 -0.86 -9.93 25.71
N ALA A 184 -0.51 -9.56 24.47
CA ALA A 184 0.80 -8.98 24.14
C ALA A 184 0.88 -7.46 24.42
N LEU A 185 -0.24 -6.80 24.69
CA LEU A 185 -0.33 -5.35 24.85
C LEU A 185 0.64 -4.79 25.91
N PRO A 186 0.74 -5.35 27.14
CA PRO A 186 1.65 -4.79 28.15
C PRO A 186 3.11 -4.79 27.67
N ALA A 187 3.58 -5.93 27.15
CA ALA A 187 4.97 -6.07 26.74
C ALA A 187 5.30 -5.22 25.50
N MET A 188 4.37 -5.08 24.55
CA MET A 188 4.55 -4.19 23.39
C MET A 188 4.54 -2.71 23.79
N ARG A 189 3.67 -2.32 24.74
CA ARG A 189 3.64 -0.96 25.28
C ARG A 189 4.93 -0.62 26.00
N ASP A 190 5.44 -1.54 26.83
CA ASP A 190 6.73 -1.38 27.52
C ASP A 190 7.89 -1.17 26.54
N ALA A 191 7.93 -1.97 25.45
CA ALA A 191 8.94 -1.82 24.41
C ALA A 191 8.83 -0.48 23.66
N ALA A 192 7.61 -0.03 23.36
CA ALA A 192 7.38 1.26 22.72
C ALA A 192 7.81 2.44 23.63
N HIS A 193 7.49 2.39 24.93
CA HIS A 193 7.96 3.36 25.92
C HIS A 193 9.49 3.34 26.06
N ALA A 194 10.12 2.16 26.05
CA ALA A 194 11.57 2.04 26.05
C ALA A 194 12.21 2.71 24.82
N LEU A 195 11.59 2.60 23.65
CA LEU A 195 12.07 3.26 22.43
C LEU A 195 11.88 4.79 22.51
N PHE A 196 10.74 5.28 23.02
CA PHE A 196 10.56 6.71 23.29
C PHE A 196 11.65 7.25 24.22
N ASN A 197 11.97 6.52 25.29
CA ASN A 197 13.03 6.88 26.22
C ASN A 197 14.41 6.90 25.56
N ALA A 198 14.73 5.91 24.73
CA ALA A 198 15.97 5.88 23.96
C ALA A 198 16.09 7.10 23.03
N LEU A 199 15.00 7.48 22.34
CA LEU A 199 14.96 8.65 21.46
C LEU A 199 15.09 9.97 22.24
N ALA A 200 14.45 10.06 23.41
CA ALA A 200 14.51 11.24 24.29
C ALA A 200 15.91 11.44 24.88
N GLN A 201 16.54 10.36 25.35
CA GLN A 201 17.87 10.38 25.98
C GLN A 201 19.02 10.36 24.96
N ARG A 202 18.71 10.27 23.66
CA ARG A 202 19.68 10.07 22.60
C ARG A 202 20.52 8.80 22.77
N ASP A 203 19.95 7.75 23.34
CA ASP A 203 20.60 6.45 23.47
C ASP A 203 20.48 5.64 22.17
N GLN A 204 21.46 5.82 21.28
CA GLN A 204 21.54 5.09 20.02
C GLN A 204 21.65 3.57 20.22
N ASN A 205 22.30 3.11 21.30
CA ASN A 205 22.50 1.68 21.51
C ASN A 205 21.20 1.01 21.94
N ALA A 206 20.44 1.62 22.85
CA ALA A 206 19.10 1.15 23.19
C ALA A 206 18.17 1.18 21.97
N PHE A 207 18.20 2.26 21.19
CA PHE A 207 17.40 2.34 19.96
C PHE A 207 17.68 1.18 19.01
N VAL A 208 18.96 0.90 18.70
CA VAL A 208 19.32 -0.17 17.76
C VAL A 208 18.95 -1.54 18.31
N ARG A 209 19.15 -1.82 19.62
CA ARG A 209 18.73 -3.11 20.20
C ARG A 209 17.22 -3.34 20.12
N LEU A 210 16.42 -2.30 20.32
CA LEU A 210 14.96 -2.38 20.26
C LEU A 210 14.45 -2.48 18.81
N SER A 211 15.04 -1.70 17.91
CA SER A 211 14.64 -1.66 16.49
C SER A 211 15.16 -2.85 15.70
N GLU A 212 16.30 -3.43 16.07
CA GLU A 212 16.92 -4.56 15.39
C GLU A 212 17.33 -5.59 16.45
N PRO A 213 16.37 -6.38 16.97
CA PRO A 213 16.66 -7.35 18.02
C PRO A 213 17.62 -8.46 17.54
N TYR A 214 17.85 -8.57 16.22
CA TYR A 214 18.96 -9.32 15.62
C TYR A 214 20.20 -8.41 15.44
N TYR A 215 20.74 -7.88 16.56
CA TYR A 215 21.84 -6.91 16.57
C TYR A 215 23.14 -7.45 15.94
N ASP A 216 23.29 -8.78 15.87
CA ASP A 216 24.50 -9.45 15.38
C ASP A 216 24.65 -9.41 13.85
N SER A 217 23.66 -8.92 13.10
CA SER A 217 23.75 -8.69 11.65
C SER A 217 24.25 -7.27 11.34
N PRO A 218 25.49 -7.08 10.85
CA PRO A 218 26.08 -5.75 10.66
C PRO A 218 25.29 -4.80 9.74
N PRO A 219 24.65 -5.25 8.64
CA PRO A 219 23.87 -4.37 7.77
C PRO A 219 22.67 -3.71 8.46
N TRP A 220 21.91 -4.46 9.25
CA TRP A 220 20.68 -3.96 9.88
C TRP A 220 21.00 -3.00 11.03
N ALA A 221 22.00 -3.34 11.84
CA ALA A 221 22.50 -2.42 12.86
C ALA A 221 22.98 -1.09 12.25
N LYS A 222 23.60 -1.12 11.06
CA LYS A 222 23.99 0.10 10.34
C LYS A 222 22.78 0.93 9.90
N GLU A 223 21.76 0.30 9.34
CA GLU A 223 20.52 0.99 8.94
C GLU A 223 19.80 1.61 10.13
N ALA A 224 19.66 0.89 11.24
CA ALA A 224 19.06 1.40 12.47
C ALA A 224 19.82 2.60 13.03
N ARG A 225 21.17 2.60 13.00
CA ARG A 225 21.98 3.78 13.39
C ARG A 225 21.72 4.97 12.47
N GLN A 226 21.55 4.75 11.18
CA GLN A 226 21.18 5.81 10.22
C GLN A 226 19.76 6.33 10.47
N ASN A 227 18.82 5.45 10.80
CA ASN A 227 17.45 5.82 11.17
C ASN A 227 17.43 6.67 12.43
N PHE A 228 18.17 6.25 13.47
CA PHE A 228 18.34 7.01 14.69
C PHE A 228 18.84 8.43 14.39
N ALA A 229 19.94 8.57 13.66
CA ALA A 229 20.50 9.88 13.31
C ALA A 229 19.50 10.77 12.54
N ARG A 230 18.68 10.18 11.65
CA ARG A 230 17.62 10.89 10.92
C ARG A 230 16.49 11.34 11.84
N LEU A 231 16.02 10.47 12.73
CA LEU A 231 14.91 10.74 13.65
C LEU A 231 15.27 11.79 14.70
N THR A 232 16.53 11.80 15.16
CA THR A 232 17.01 12.70 16.22
C THR A 232 17.66 13.98 15.68
N ALA A 233 17.69 14.18 14.36
CA ALA A 233 18.24 15.40 13.76
C ALA A 233 17.46 16.64 14.24
N ARG A 234 18.11 17.81 14.28
CA ARG A 234 17.56 19.06 14.86
C ARG A 234 16.18 19.47 14.33
N LYS A 235 15.85 19.12 13.08
CA LYS A 235 14.57 19.46 12.42
C LYS A 235 13.64 18.26 12.25
N ALA A 236 14.01 17.09 12.76
CA ALA A 236 13.20 15.89 12.69
C ALA A 236 12.17 15.85 13.82
N ALA A 237 11.18 14.97 13.71
CA ALA A 237 10.06 14.93 14.66
C ALA A 237 10.49 14.57 16.08
N PHE A 238 11.48 13.68 16.24
CA PHE A 238 12.03 13.32 17.56
C PHE A 238 13.18 14.26 17.99
N ALA A 239 13.34 15.44 17.37
CA ALA A 239 14.23 16.47 17.89
C ALA A 239 13.85 16.82 19.34
N HIS A 240 12.55 16.84 19.65
CA HIS A 240 12.01 17.02 21.00
C HIS A 240 10.97 15.93 21.24
N VAL A 241 11.28 15.02 22.15
CA VAL A 241 10.34 13.96 22.55
C VAL A 241 9.49 14.50 23.70
N PRO A 242 8.15 14.45 23.61
CA PRO A 242 7.29 14.91 24.69
C PRO A 242 7.48 14.04 25.95
N PRO A 243 7.34 14.63 27.16
CA PRO A 243 7.45 13.86 28.40
C PRO A 243 6.35 12.80 28.47
N ASP A 244 6.60 11.75 29.26
CA ASP A 244 5.65 10.64 29.51
C ASP A 244 4.35 11.07 30.18
N THR A 245 4.29 12.29 30.74
CA THR A 245 3.08 12.91 31.28
C THR A 245 2.11 13.42 30.22
N GLN A 246 2.50 13.45 28.94
CA GLN A 246 1.60 13.87 27.86
C GLN A 246 0.53 12.82 27.56
N GLN A 247 -0.57 13.27 26.96
CA GLN A 247 -1.62 12.38 26.49
C GLN A 247 -1.05 11.32 25.53
N GLU A 248 -1.40 10.06 25.76
CA GLU A 248 -1.01 8.93 24.90
C GLU A 248 -2.25 8.19 24.41
N ARG A 249 -2.12 7.54 23.25
CA ARG A 249 -3.12 6.62 22.72
C ARG A 249 -2.42 5.45 22.05
N THR A 250 -2.95 4.25 22.29
CA THR A 250 -2.42 3.01 21.72
C THR A 250 -3.38 2.51 20.65
N PHE A 251 -2.88 2.35 19.44
CA PHE A 251 -3.61 1.80 18.31
C PHE A 251 -3.08 0.42 17.94
N THR A 252 -3.90 -0.31 17.21
CA THR A 252 -3.53 -1.53 16.50
C THR A 252 -4.24 -1.56 15.15
N GLU A 253 -3.81 -2.46 14.27
CA GLU A 253 -4.45 -2.66 12.97
C GLU A 253 -5.88 -3.18 13.11
N ARG A 254 -6.76 -2.74 12.20
CA ARG A 254 -8.11 -3.28 12.11
C ARG A 254 -8.07 -4.61 11.38
N LEU A 255 -8.28 -5.69 12.13
CA LEU A 255 -8.38 -7.03 11.59
C LEU A 255 -9.82 -7.40 11.23
N THR A 256 -9.98 -8.20 10.17
CA THR A 256 -11.22 -8.95 9.95
C THR A 256 -11.33 -10.09 10.97
N PRO A 257 -12.53 -10.64 11.23
CA PRO A 257 -12.70 -11.76 12.17
C PRO A 257 -11.81 -12.97 11.87
N GLU A 258 -11.45 -13.18 10.60
CA GLU A 258 -10.61 -14.30 10.14
C GLU A 258 -9.12 -14.07 10.36
N GLU A 259 -8.67 -12.82 10.52
CA GLU A 259 -7.26 -12.46 10.65
C GLU A 259 -6.71 -12.63 12.08
N GLY A 260 -7.59 -12.86 13.07
CA GLY A 260 -7.22 -13.31 14.41
C GLY A 260 -6.74 -12.19 15.34
N THR A 261 -5.62 -12.42 16.04
CA THR A 261 -5.08 -11.47 17.04
C THR A 261 -4.16 -10.44 16.38
N PRO A 262 -4.22 -9.16 16.79
CA PRO A 262 -3.34 -8.14 16.25
C PRO A 262 -1.86 -8.47 16.41
N SER A 263 -1.07 -8.14 15.38
CA SER A 263 0.36 -8.44 15.32
C SER A 263 1.23 -7.25 15.73
N ASP A 264 0.69 -6.05 15.58
CA ASP A 264 1.40 -4.78 15.71
C ASP A 264 0.65 -3.79 16.63
N LEU A 265 1.42 -3.03 17.39
CA LEU A 265 0.99 -1.93 18.24
C LEU A 265 1.57 -0.62 17.69
N LEU A 266 0.79 0.45 17.75
CA LEU A 266 1.23 1.81 17.47
C LEU A 266 0.93 2.68 18.69
N LEU A 267 1.96 3.05 19.44
CA LEU A 267 1.85 3.97 20.57
C LEU A 267 2.14 5.39 20.09
N CYS A 268 1.15 6.27 20.21
CA CYS A 268 1.31 7.69 19.89
C CYS A 268 1.25 8.56 21.15
N ARG A 269 2.15 9.53 21.24
CA ARG A 269 2.24 10.53 22.31
C ARG A 269 2.01 11.92 21.75
N CYS A 270 1.16 12.70 22.41
CA CYS A 270 0.84 14.06 22.00
C CYS A 270 2.05 14.98 22.20
N LYS A 271 2.31 15.87 21.23
CA LYS A 271 3.32 16.93 21.32
C LYS A 271 2.75 18.22 21.90
N THR A 272 1.43 18.39 21.82
CA THR A 272 0.68 19.50 22.40
C THR A 272 0.02 19.07 23.71
N SER A 273 -0.68 19.98 24.39
CA SER A 273 -1.43 19.65 25.61
C SER A 273 -2.66 18.78 25.35
N ASP A 274 -3.18 18.79 24.12
CA ASP A 274 -4.36 18.01 23.71
C ASP A 274 -4.25 17.63 22.23
N CYS A 275 -4.49 16.34 21.95
CA CYS A 275 -4.51 15.75 20.62
C CYS A 275 -5.89 15.18 20.24
N THR A 276 -6.94 15.49 20.99
CA THR A 276 -8.32 15.07 20.68
C THR A 276 -8.70 15.49 19.26
N GLY A 277 -9.16 14.52 18.45
CA GLY A 277 -9.50 14.70 17.03
C GLY A 277 -8.31 14.86 16.09
N LYS A 278 -7.09 14.91 16.63
CA LYS A 278 -5.84 15.11 15.89
C LYS A 278 -5.01 13.85 15.76
N TRP A 279 -5.39 12.75 16.39
CA TRP A 279 -4.71 11.45 16.28
C TRP A 279 -4.65 10.95 14.82
N PRO A 280 -3.74 10.00 14.51
CA PRO A 280 -3.75 9.35 13.20
C PRO A 280 -5.11 8.69 12.97
N ALA A 281 -5.67 8.87 11.77
CA ALA A 281 -6.90 8.18 11.36
C ALA A 281 -6.55 6.91 10.56
N LEU A 282 -5.43 6.96 9.84
CA LEU A 282 -4.87 5.84 9.10
C LEU A 282 -3.48 5.47 9.62
N ARG A 283 -3.06 4.20 9.48
CA ARG A 283 -1.71 3.74 9.87
C ARG A 283 -0.60 4.55 9.20
N ARG A 284 -0.83 4.97 7.94
CA ARG A 284 0.09 5.83 7.18
C ARG A 284 0.31 7.21 7.82
N ASP A 285 -0.67 7.75 8.54
CA ASP A 285 -0.55 9.07 9.16
C ASP A 285 0.47 9.06 10.32
N ALA A 286 0.80 7.88 10.85
CA ALA A 286 1.79 7.68 11.90
C ALA A 286 3.25 7.74 11.40
N ASP A 287 3.50 8.56 10.37
CA ASP A 287 4.76 8.75 9.65
C ASP A 287 5.79 9.62 10.38
N ASN A 288 5.44 10.20 11.52
CA ASN A 288 6.28 11.13 12.29
C ASN A 288 6.81 12.31 11.47
N LEU A 289 6.01 12.89 10.58
CA LEU A 289 6.34 14.19 9.99
C LEU A 289 6.51 15.26 11.10
N PRO A 290 7.48 16.20 11.00
CA PRO A 290 7.73 17.20 12.04
C PRO A 290 6.51 18.06 12.41
N GLU A 291 5.63 18.30 11.45
CA GLU A 291 4.37 19.04 11.60
C GLU A 291 3.26 18.26 12.33
N ARG A 292 3.39 16.94 12.54
CA ARG A 292 2.38 16.16 13.26
C ARG A 292 2.17 16.70 14.68
N PRO A 293 0.94 16.69 15.20
CA PRO A 293 0.65 17.04 16.59
C PRO A 293 1.03 15.92 17.58
N TYR A 294 1.47 14.77 17.09
CA TYR A 294 1.88 13.59 17.86
C TYR A 294 3.20 13.03 17.34
N LEU A 295 3.81 12.13 18.13
CA LEU A 295 4.86 11.21 17.71
C LEU A 295 4.36 9.79 17.94
N CYS A 296 4.67 8.86 17.04
CA CYS A 296 4.29 7.46 17.15
C CYS A 296 5.50 6.53 17.07
N VAL A 297 5.44 5.45 17.85
CA VAL A 297 6.36 4.32 17.83
C VAL A 297 5.53 3.06 17.60
N ALA A 298 6.01 2.19 16.72
CA ALA A 298 5.42 0.87 16.50
C ALA A 298 6.15 -0.18 17.35
N ALA A 299 5.43 -1.19 17.82
CA ALA A 299 6.00 -2.39 18.43
C ALA A 299 5.28 -3.64 17.90
N ASN A 300 6.02 -4.72 17.65
CA ASN A 300 5.49 -5.91 17.00
C ASN A 300 6.18 -7.19 17.46
N ASN A 301 5.49 -8.31 17.29
CA ASN A 301 6.08 -9.63 17.49
C ASN A 301 6.97 -9.98 16.29
N TYR A 302 8.28 -9.84 16.46
CA TYR A 302 9.26 -10.12 15.43
C TYR A 302 9.69 -11.59 15.48
N LEU A 303 9.49 -12.31 14.37
CA LEU A 303 9.97 -13.68 14.22
C LEU A 303 11.46 -13.68 13.86
N LEU A 304 12.30 -14.24 14.73
CA LEU A 304 13.76 -14.31 14.51
C LEU A 304 14.21 -15.27 13.40
N GLY A 305 13.26 -15.96 12.75
CA GLY A 305 13.46 -16.92 11.66
C GLY A 305 12.72 -18.24 11.91
N PRO A 306 12.73 -19.16 10.92
CA PRO A 306 12.08 -20.46 11.06
C PRO A 306 12.59 -21.23 12.29
N GLY A 307 11.67 -21.70 13.13
CA GLY A 307 11.97 -22.49 14.33
C GLY A 307 12.59 -21.72 15.50
N LYS A 308 12.63 -20.38 15.45
CA LYS A 308 13.13 -19.52 16.53
C LYS A 308 12.01 -18.86 17.32
N ALA A 309 12.32 -18.41 18.53
CA ALA A 309 11.41 -17.63 19.36
C ALA A 309 11.06 -16.29 18.69
N THR A 310 9.88 -15.76 19.02
CA THR A 310 9.52 -14.38 18.75
C THR A 310 10.11 -13.46 19.81
N VAL A 311 10.49 -12.25 19.40
CA VAL A 311 10.92 -11.18 20.30
C VAL A 311 10.14 -9.92 19.95
N ILE A 312 9.97 -9.03 20.92
CA ILE A 312 9.31 -7.75 20.65
C ILE A 312 10.33 -6.80 20.03
N GLN A 313 10.02 -6.33 18.83
CA GLN A 313 10.73 -5.26 18.15
C GLN A 313 9.96 -3.96 18.38
N ALA A 314 10.66 -2.84 18.54
CA ALA A 314 10.05 -1.52 18.57
C ALA A 314 10.79 -0.59 17.60
N THR A 315 10.04 0.06 16.70
CA THR A 315 10.57 0.94 15.67
C THR A 315 9.85 2.28 15.65
N ALA A 316 10.52 3.33 15.18
CA ALA A 316 9.89 4.62 14.92
C ALA A 316 9.77 4.81 13.40
N PRO A 317 8.53 4.91 12.85
CA PRO A 317 8.32 5.23 11.45
C PRO A 317 9.05 6.52 11.05
N LEU A 318 9.59 6.54 9.84
CA LEU A 318 10.32 7.69 9.30
C LEU A 318 9.40 8.60 8.48
N ALA A 319 9.64 9.90 8.57
CA ALA A 319 8.97 10.94 7.80
C ALA A 319 9.39 10.95 6.32
N LYS A 320 8.90 9.99 5.54
CA LYS A 320 9.31 9.83 4.13
C LYS A 320 8.25 10.32 3.14
N ASP A 321 7.00 9.95 3.37
CA ASP A 321 5.97 9.82 2.32
C ASP A 321 4.54 10.10 2.84
N GLY A 322 4.45 10.89 3.91
CA GLY A 322 3.20 11.28 4.55
C GLY A 322 2.36 12.32 3.81
N PHE A 323 1.07 12.39 4.15
CA PHE A 323 0.14 13.47 3.76
C PHE A 323 0.32 14.72 4.63
N ALA A 324 -0.08 15.89 4.13
CA ALA A 324 0.11 17.16 4.85
C ALA A 324 -0.80 17.21 6.08
N GLU A 325 -0.33 17.84 7.16
CA GLU A 325 -1.20 18.12 8.30
C GLU A 325 -2.24 19.18 7.90
N PRO A 326 -3.54 18.99 8.20
CA PRO A 326 -4.53 20.03 7.99
C PRO A 326 -4.16 21.27 8.79
N SER A 327 -4.29 22.45 8.18
CA SER A 327 -4.19 23.70 8.92
C SER A 327 -5.23 23.69 10.04
N THR A 328 -4.80 23.95 11.28
CA THR A 328 -5.74 24.21 12.39
C THR A 328 -6.75 25.27 11.93
N PRO A 329 -8.06 25.04 12.11
CA PRO A 329 -9.06 26.07 11.84
C PRO A 329 -8.80 27.34 12.65
#